data_AF-A0A158IYU6-F1
#
_entry.id   AF-A0A158IYU6-F1
#
_cell.length_a   1.000
_cell.length_b   1.000
_cell.length_c   1.000
_cell.angle_alpha   90.00
_cell.angle_beta   90.00
_cell.angle_gamma   90.00
#
_symmetry.space_group_name_H-M   'P 1'
#
loop_
_entity.id
_entity.type
_entity.pdbx_description
1 polymer ?
#
loop_
_entity_poly.entity_id
_entity_poly.type
_entity_poly.pdbx_seq_one_letter_code
_entity_poly.pdbx_strand_id
1 'polypeptide(L)'
;MNTTTNGATSRPIAERITRALVRAAAADGVLPYVRFHAMFERTVPLTERYRVLESAVRTLADVSAVDYGVLLACDNGLPGPDFFQRFRKFRNGEYAAVVGSSPLQYVTMKQKRLIASAERARVYEHAREQAGRAERACA
;
A
#
# COMPACT_ATOMS: atom_id res chain seq x y z
N MET A 1 -11.38 -31.70 -12.96
CA MET A 1 -11.53 -30.25 -12.76
C MET A 1 -11.35 -29.95 -11.28
N ASN A 2 -10.10 -29.79 -10.82
CA ASN A 2 -9.82 -29.54 -9.40
C ASN A 2 -8.88 -28.33 -9.30
N THR A 3 -9.43 -27.15 -8.98
CA THR A 3 -8.64 -26.00 -8.52
C THR A 3 -9.18 -25.57 -7.16
N THR A 4 -8.86 -26.37 -6.14
CA THR A 4 -9.10 -26.04 -4.74
C THR A 4 -7.74 -26.00 -4.03
N THR A 5 -6.94 -24.98 -4.33
CA THR A 5 -5.65 -24.77 -3.67
C THR A 5 -5.27 -23.28 -3.50
N ASN A 6 -6.23 -22.35 -3.57
CA ASN A 6 -5.91 -20.90 -3.54
C ASN A 6 -5.85 -20.27 -2.13
N GLY A 7 -6.26 -20.98 -1.08
CA GLY A 7 -6.28 -20.42 0.29
C GLY A 7 -4.95 -20.52 1.04
N ALA A 8 -4.12 -21.53 0.74
CA ALA A 8 -2.90 -21.82 1.52
C ALA A 8 -1.67 -21.04 1.05
N THR A 9 -1.62 -20.66 -0.24
CA THR A 9 -0.49 -19.93 -0.85
C THR A 9 -0.58 -18.42 -0.67
N SER A 10 -1.78 -17.87 -0.42
CA SER A 10 -1.99 -16.43 -0.26
C SER A 10 -1.44 -15.88 1.06
N ARG A 11 -1.55 -16.63 2.16
CA ARG A 11 -1.05 -16.23 3.49
C ARG A 11 0.47 -16.03 3.55
N PRO A 12 1.33 -16.97 3.13
CA PRO A 12 2.78 -16.77 3.17
C PRO A 12 3.24 -15.63 2.23
N ILE A 13 2.53 -15.40 1.12
CA ILE A 13 2.81 -14.27 0.22
C ILE A 13 2.38 -12.96 0.87
N ALA A 14 1.20 -12.90 1.50
CA ALA A 14 0.73 -11.71 2.23
C ALA A 14 1.74 -11.31 3.30
N GLU A 15 2.23 -12.25 4.11
CA GLU A 15 3.27 -11.97 5.11
C GLU A 15 4.59 -11.47 4.49
N ARG A 16 4.98 -12.04 3.35
CA ARG A 16 6.18 -11.59 2.62
C ARG A 16 6.01 -10.15 2.12
N ILE A 17 4.82 -9.79 1.64
CA ILE A 17 4.47 -8.43 1.23
C ILE A 17 4.49 -7.51 2.45
N THR A 18 3.84 -7.89 3.56
CA THR A 18 3.84 -7.17 4.84
C THR A 18 5.28 -6.84 5.26
N ARG A 19 6.16 -7.84 5.31
CA ARG A 19 7.59 -7.64 5.65
C ARG A 19 8.31 -6.72 4.67
N ALA A 20 8.01 -6.81 3.37
CA ALA A 20 8.61 -5.93 2.37
C ALA A 20 8.18 -4.48 2.52
N LEU A 21 6.89 -4.24 2.80
CA LEU A 21 6.33 -2.90 3.03
C LEU A 21 6.87 -2.28 4.33
N VAL A 22 6.96 -3.06 5.41
CA VAL A 22 7.55 -2.60 6.69
C VAL A 22 9.01 -2.19 6.50
N ARG A 23 9.81 -3.01 5.79
CA ARG A 23 11.22 -2.67 5.50
C ARG A 23 11.34 -1.44 4.63
N ALA A 24 10.48 -1.29 3.62
CA ALA A 24 10.45 -0.08 2.79
C ALA A 24 10.12 1.15 3.65
N ALA A 25 9.10 1.06 4.50
CA ALA A 25 8.71 2.14 5.39
C ALA A 25 9.81 2.54 6.38
N ALA A 26 10.50 1.56 6.98
CA ALA A 26 11.58 1.80 7.93
C ALA A 26 12.81 2.47 7.30
N ALA A 27 12.98 2.34 5.98
CA ALA A 27 14.06 2.96 5.22
C ALA A 27 13.60 4.24 4.47
N ASP A 28 12.42 4.78 4.79
CA ASP A 28 11.77 5.90 4.08
C ASP A 28 11.67 5.68 2.55
N GLY A 29 11.63 4.41 2.12
CA GLY A 29 11.67 3.97 0.74
C GLY A 29 10.35 3.43 0.21
N VAL A 30 10.39 2.90 -1.03
CA VAL A 30 9.23 2.33 -1.73
C VAL A 30 9.51 0.89 -2.17
N LEU A 31 8.44 0.12 -2.38
CA LEU A 31 8.47 -1.20 -3.01
C LEU A 31 8.16 -1.07 -4.50
N PRO A 32 9.11 -1.35 -5.41
CA PRO A 32 8.84 -1.32 -6.85
C PRO A 32 7.78 -2.35 -7.26
N TYR A 33 6.90 -1.95 -8.19
CA TYR A 33 5.82 -2.78 -8.73
C TYR A 33 6.29 -4.13 -9.28
N VAL A 34 7.42 -4.09 -10.00
CA VAL A 34 8.06 -5.28 -10.55
C VAL A 34 8.48 -6.27 -9.45
N ARG A 35 8.97 -5.79 -8.30
CA ARG A 35 9.35 -6.65 -7.17
C ARG A 35 8.13 -7.26 -6.50
N PHE A 36 7.05 -6.51 -6.39
CA PHE A 36 5.77 -7.03 -5.90
C PHE A 36 5.24 -8.15 -6.79
N HIS A 37 5.19 -7.94 -8.11
CA HIS A 37 4.71 -8.97 -9.04
C HIS A 37 5.60 -10.21 -9.09
N ALA A 38 6.91 -10.06 -8.88
CA ALA A 38 7.85 -11.17 -8.79
C ALA A 38 7.67 -12.05 -7.54
N MET A 39 6.83 -11.64 -6.56
CA MET A 39 6.48 -12.49 -5.41
C MET A 39 5.43 -13.56 -5.75
N PHE A 40 4.79 -13.46 -6.92
CA PHE A 40 3.73 -14.35 -7.36
C PHE A 40 4.19 -15.18 -8.56
N GLU A 41 3.61 -16.37 -8.71
CA GLU A 41 3.75 -17.13 -9.95
C GLU A 41 3.11 -16.39 -11.13
N ARG A 42 3.63 -16.63 -12.35
CA ARG A 42 3.15 -15.96 -13.57
C ARG A 42 1.69 -16.23 -13.87
N THR A 43 1.18 -17.39 -13.43
CA THR A 43 -0.20 -17.86 -13.59
C THR A 43 -1.20 -17.12 -12.70
N VAL A 44 -0.75 -16.47 -11.62
CA VAL A 44 -1.64 -15.77 -10.69
C VAL A 44 -2.21 -14.52 -11.35
N PRO A 45 -3.54 -14.39 -11.47
CA PRO A 45 -4.18 -13.22 -12.07
C PRO A 45 -3.89 -11.93 -11.30
N LEU A 46 -3.82 -10.81 -12.01
CA LEU A 46 -3.52 -9.51 -11.43
C LEU A 46 -4.50 -9.12 -10.30
N THR A 47 -5.78 -9.42 -10.47
CA THR A 47 -6.83 -9.19 -9.46
C THR A 47 -6.54 -9.91 -8.16
N GLU A 48 -6.07 -11.15 -8.22
CA GLU A 48 -5.73 -11.93 -7.04
C GLU A 48 -4.47 -11.37 -6.35
N ARG A 49 -3.48 -10.91 -7.11
CA ARG A 49 -2.29 -10.25 -6.53
C ARG A 49 -2.68 -9.04 -5.70
N TYR A 50 -3.60 -8.20 -6.20
CA TYR A 50 -4.07 -7.03 -5.46
C TYR A 50 -4.95 -7.38 -4.26
N ARG A 51 -5.72 -8.46 -4.31
CA ARG A 51 -6.44 -8.95 -3.12
C ARG A 51 -5.48 -9.34 -2.00
N VAL A 52 -4.39 -10.02 -2.34
CA VAL A 52 -3.35 -10.39 -1.37
C VAL A 52 -2.63 -9.14 -0.84
N LEU A 53 -2.35 -8.15 -1.69
CA LEU A 53 -1.82 -6.85 -1.26
C LEU A 53 -2.77 -6.14 -0.28
N GLU A 54 -4.05 -6.06 -0.61
CA GLU A 54 -5.05 -5.43 0.24
C GLU A 54 -5.15 -6.13 1.60
N SER A 55 -5.14 -7.47 1.61
CA SER A 55 -5.08 -8.25 2.84
C SER A 55 -3.81 -7.93 3.64
N ALA A 56 -2.64 -7.88 3.01
CA ALA A 56 -1.38 -7.55 3.67
C ALA A 56 -1.39 -6.14 4.29
N VAL A 57 -1.84 -5.13 3.54
CA VAL A 57 -1.91 -3.75 4.04
C VAL A 57 -2.85 -3.62 5.24
N ARG A 58 -4.01 -4.31 5.21
CA ARG A 58 -4.97 -4.33 6.33
C ARG A 58 -4.42 -5.00 7.60
N THR A 59 -3.38 -5.82 7.50
CA THR A 59 -2.71 -6.39 8.69
C THR A 59 -1.73 -5.42 9.35
N LEU A 60 -1.28 -4.38 8.63
CA LEU A 60 -0.28 -3.44 9.12
C LEU A 60 -0.90 -2.29 9.92
N ALA A 61 -2.02 -1.78 9.45
CA ALA A 61 -2.72 -0.67 10.05
C ALA A 61 -4.18 -0.64 9.60
N ASP A 62 -5.02 0.09 10.33
CA ASP A 62 -6.29 0.53 9.76
C ASP A 62 -6.01 1.45 8.56
N VAL A 63 -6.48 1.01 7.39
CA VAL A 63 -6.30 1.70 6.10
C VAL A 63 -6.90 3.12 6.12
N SER A 64 -7.89 3.37 6.98
CA SER A 64 -8.45 4.71 7.15
C SER A 64 -7.46 5.67 7.85
N ALA A 65 -6.56 5.13 8.68
CA ALA A 65 -5.58 5.86 9.45
C ALA A 65 -4.19 5.91 8.79
N VAL A 66 -3.75 4.83 8.13
CA VAL A 66 -2.47 4.71 7.40
C VAL A 66 -2.57 3.64 6.30
N ASP A 67 -2.38 3.99 5.03
CA ASP A 67 -2.38 3.04 3.90
C ASP A 67 -0.96 2.74 3.39
N TYR A 68 -0.37 1.63 3.84
CA TYR A 68 0.94 1.14 3.38
C TYR A 68 0.99 0.80 1.88
N GLY A 69 -0.17 0.69 1.21
CA GLY A 69 -0.26 0.52 -0.23
C GLY A 69 0.35 1.69 -1.02
N VAL A 70 0.51 2.88 -0.42
CA VAL A 70 1.21 4.03 -1.04
C VAL A 70 2.69 3.74 -1.36
N LEU A 71 3.29 2.77 -0.67
CA LEU A 71 4.68 2.38 -0.90
C LEU A 71 4.87 1.52 -2.15
N LEU A 72 3.80 0.93 -2.68
CA LEU A 72 3.89 0.19 -3.93
C LEU A 72 3.99 1.18 -5.08
N ALA A 73 5.16 1.32 -5.70
CA ALA A 73 5.43 2.34 -6.71
C ALA A 73 5.61 1.76 -8.12
N CYS A 74 4.92 2.34 -9.10
CA CYS A 74 5.18 2.16 -10.52
C CYS A 74 6.51 2.83 -10.93
N ASP A 75 6.93 2.64 -12.19
CA ASP A 75 8.20 3.20 -12.70
C ASP A 75 8.27 4.74 -12.64
N ASN A 76 7.12 5.40 -12.61
CA ASN A 76 7.01 6.85 -12.44
C ASN A 76 7.10 7.31 -10.96
N GLY A 77 7.38 6.39 -10.02
CA GLY A 77 7.49 6.64 -8.59
C GLY A 77 6.16 6.85 -7.86
N LEU A 78 5.02 6.79 -8.55
CA LEU A 78 3.69 6.93 -7.97
C LEU A 78 3.06 5.58 -7.66
N PRO A 79 2.14 5.53 -6.68
CA PRO A 79 1.35 4.34 -6.44
C PRO A 79 0.34 4.07 -7.55
N GLY A 80 -0.15 2.83 -7.57
CA GLY A 80 -1.16 2.38 -8.52
C GLY A 80 -2.53 3.07 -8.33
N PRO A 81 -3.44 2.95 -9.31
CA PRO A 81 -4.77 3.58 -9.26
C PRO A 81 -5.59 3.18 -8.03
N ASP A 82 -5.48 1.92 -7.59
CA ASP A 82 -6.23 1.38 -6.45
C ASP A 82 -5.94 2.13 -5.15
N PHE A 83 -4.70 2.61 -4.96
CA PHE A 83 -4.35 3.46 -3.82
C PHE A 83 -5.16 4.75 -3.83
N PHE A 84 -5.22 5.46 -4.96
CA PHE A 84 -5.96 6.72 -5.05
C PHE A 84 -7.48 6.52 -4.87
N GLN A 85 -8.02 5.40 -5.33
CA GLN A 85 -9.42 5.03 -5.09
C GLN A 85 -9.70 4.82 -3.60
N ARG A 86 -8.83 4.07 -2.89
CA ARG A 86 -8.94 3.88 -1.44
C ARG A 86 -8.75 5.18 -0.67
N PHE A 87 -7.74 5.97 -1.02
CA PHE A 87 -7.48 7.26 -0.40
C PHE A 87 -8.69 8.19 -0.53
N ARG A 88 -9.29 8.28 -1.72
CA ARG A 88 -10.53 9.04 -1.92
C ARG A 88 -11.68 8.50 -1.08
N LYS A 89 -11.83 7.17 -0.98
CA LYS A 89 -12.90 6.53 -0.21
C LYS A 89 -12.81 6.85 1.28
N PHE A 90 -11.62 6.74 1.88
CA PHE A 90 -11.43 6.88 3.33
C PHE A 90 -11.07 8.30 3.78
N ARG A 91 -10.43 9.09 2.91
CA ARG A 91 -9.94 10.45 3.19
C ARG A 91 -10.44 11.45 2.15
N ASN A 92 -11.74 11.40 1.85
CA ASN A 92 -12.33 12.26 0.82
C ASN A 92 -12.09 13.76 1.07
N GLY A 93 -12.07 14.20 2.34
CA GLY A 93 -11.76 15.59 2.69
C GLY A 93 -10.35 16.02 2.28
N GLU A 94 -9.34 15.21 2.60
CA GLU A 94 -7.96 15.46 2.21
C GLU A 94 -7.78 15.36 0.68
N TYR A 95 -8.45 14.40 0.07
CA TYR A 95 -8.45 14.24 -1.38
C TYR A 95 -9.03 15.49 -2.06
N ALA A 96 -10.18 15.98 -1.60
CA ALA A 96 -10.83 17.18 -2.14
C ALA A 96 -9.99 18.45 -1.92
N ALA A 97 -9.23 18.53 -0.82
CA ALA A 97 -8.31 19.65 -0.57
C ALA A 97 -7.18 19.75 -1.61
N VAL A 98 -6.73 18.61 -2.17
CA VAL A 98 -5.66 18.57 -3.18
C VAL A 98 -6.22 18.62 -4.61
N VAL A 99 -7.28 17.86 -4.86
CA VAL A 99 -7.84 17.65 -6.21
C VAL A 99 -8.86 18.72 -6.59
N GLY A 100 -9.54 19.29 -5.61
CA GLY A 100 -10.76 20.08 -5.78
C GLY A 100 -12.02 19.22 -5.63
N SER A 101 -13.15 19.88 -5.37
CA SER A 101 -14.44 19.22 -5.11
C SER A 101 -15.18 18.78 -6.38
N SER A 102 -14.64 19.09 -7.57
CA SER A 102 -15.31 18.77 -8.83
C SER A 102 -15.14 17.29 -9.20
N PRO A 103 -16.23 16.52 -9.36
CA PRO A 103 -16.16 15.09 -9.67
C PRO A 103 -15.63 14.80 -11.09
N LEU A 104 -15.59 15.80 -11.97
CA LEU A 104 -15.14 15.68 -13.37
C LEU A 104 -13.64 16.00 -13.55
N GLN A 105 -12.94 16.36 -12.49
CA GLN A 105 -11.55 16.79 -12.59
C GLN A 105 -10.59 15.60 -12.64
N TYR A 106 -9.85 15.48 -13.74
CA TYR A 106 -8.75 14.53 -13.83
C TYR A 106 -7.63 14.92 -12.87
N VAL A 107 -7.22 13.99 -12.01
CA VAL A 107 -6.13 14.22 -11.05
C VAL A 107 -4.82 14.36 -11.81
N THR A 108 -4.21 15.54 -11.72
CA THR A 108 -2.90 15.82 -12.33
C THR A 108 -1.79 15.00 -11.66
N MET A 109 -0.68 14.80 -12.36
CA MET A 109 0.50 14.13 -11.79
C MET A 109 1.05 14.86 -10.57
N LYS A 110 0.98 16.20 -10.54
CA LYS A 110 1.39 17.01 -9.39
C LYS A 110 0.52 16.70 -8.16
N GLN A 111 -0.80 16.63 -8.33
CA GLN A 111 -1.73 16.28 -7.25
C GLN A 111 -1.52 14.84 -6.75
N LYS A 112 -1.32 13.88 -7.66
CA LYS A 112 -0.99 12.50 -7.29
C LYS A 112 0.29 12.42 -6.44
N ARG A 113 1.32 13.19 -6.81
CA ARG A 113 2.57 13.27 -6.03
C ARG A 113 2.32 13.85 -4.64
N LEU A 114 1.52 14.91 -4.52
CA LEU A 114 1.20 15.50 -3.21
C LEU A 114 0.49 14.50 -2.30
N ILE A 115 -0.55 13.82 -2.80
CA ILE A 115 -1.27 12.78 -2.04
C ILE A 115 -0.33 11.64 -1.64
N ALA A 116 0.46 11.13 -2.59
CA ALA A 116 1.38 10.03 -2.31
C ALA A 116 2.47 10.41 -1.30
N SER A 117 3.04 11.61 -1.40
CA SER A 117 4.06 12.09 -0.45
C SER A 117 3.49 12.28 0.95
N ALA A 118 2.27 12.83 1.07
CA ALA A 118 1.62 13.02 2.37
C ALA A 118 1.35 11.68 3.06
N GLU A 119 0.79 10.70 2.33
CA GLU A 119 0.53 9.38 2.92
C GLU A 119 1.82 8.59 3.20
N ARG A 120 2.87 8.74 2.36
CA ARG A 120 4.19 8.17 2.65
C ARG A 120 4.77 8.68 3.97
N ALA A 121 4.68 9.99 4.21
CA ALA A 121 5.16 10.58 5.46
C ALA A 121 4.48 9.93 6.68
N ARG A 122 3.16 9.72 6.62
CA ARG A 122 2.40 9.01 7.66
C ARG A 122 2.83 7.57 7.84
N VAL A 123 3.02 6.85 6.73
CA VAL A 123 3.47 5.45 6.77
C VAL A 123 4.85 5.34 7.42
N TYR A 124 5.76 6.26 7.11
CA TYR A 124 7.11 6.28 7.67
C TYR A 124 7.09 6.62 9.16
N GLU A 125 6.29 7.61 9.56
CA GLU A 125 6.08 7.96 10.97
C GLU A 125 5.49 6.79 11.75
N HIS A 126 4.42 6.17 11.24
CA HIS A 126 3.82 4.99 11.85
C HIS A 126 4.82 3.83 11.97
N ALA A 127 5.66 3.58 10.96
CA ALA A 127 6.69 2.56 11.03
C ALA A 127 7.72 2.83 12.14
N ARG A 128 8.15 4.09 12.32
CA ARG A 128 9.05 4.50 13.40
C ARG A 128 8.42 4.31 14.78
N GLU A 129 7.15 4.69 14.94
CA GLU A 129 6.42 4.49 16.19
C GLU A 129 6.30 3.00 16.55
N GLN A 130 5.97 2.15 15.59
CA GLN A 130 5.82 0.71 15.82
C GLN A 130 7.17 0.06 16.19
N ALA A 131 8.27 0.50 15.56
CA ALA A 131 9.61 0.05 15.93
C ALA A 131 9.95 0.44 17.38
N GLY A 132 9.72 1.70 17.77
CA GLY A 132 9.98 2.16 19.14
C GLY A 132 9.09 1.50 20.19
N ARG A 133 7.84 1.12 19.86
CA ARG A 133 6.97 0.33 20.75
C ARG A 133 7.50 -1.09 20.95
N ALA A 134 7.98 -1.74 19.88
CA ALA A 134 8.55 -3.08 19.96
C ALA A 134 9.81 -3.11 20.84
N GLU A 135 10.68 -2.10 20.71
CA GLU A 135 11.88 -1.96 21.56
C GLU A 135 11.52 -1.79 23.05
N ARG A 136 10.49 -0.98 23.36
CA ARG A 136 10.02 -0.76 24.74
C ARG A 136 9.31 -1.97 25.35
N ALA A 137 8.72 -2.83 24.53
CA ALA A 137 8.04 -4.04 25.01
C ALA A 137 9.00 -5.19 25.35
N CYS A 138 10.24 -5.14 24.84
CA CYS A 138 11.30 -6.12 25.12
C CYS A 138 12.30 -5.65 26.19
N ALA A 139 12.14 -4.43 26.71
CA ALA A 139 12.93 -3.86 27.80
C ALA A 139 12.24 -4.07 29.15
#